data_AF-A0A2G2YHA0-F1
#
_entry.id   AF-A0A2G2YHA0-F1
#
_cell.length_a   1.000
_cell.length_b   1.000
_cell.length_c   1.000
_cell.angle_alpha   90.00
_cell.angle_beta   90.00
_cell.angle_gamma   90.00
#
_symmetry.space_group_name_H-M   'P 1'
#
loop_
_entity.id
_entity.type
_entity.pdbx_description
1 polymer ?
#
loop_
_entity_poly.entity_id
_entity_poly.type
_entity_poly.pdbx_seq_one_letter_code
_entity_poly.pdbx_strand_id
1 'polypeptide(L)'
;MSSEIQQLAKILPTYLDMSVFLDQKVRTDWSTIEAYRHKMGNPFDIQYVEGISQQTIGSLDCGLFVAAYAEYFSDGLQVPNNGLDVGLLHKRYAALLWKYGEVKAQKSYARDIKNP
;
A
#
# COMPACT_ATOMS: atom_id res chain seq x y z
N MET A 1 25.45 -0.94 -8.59
CA MET A 1 24.96 -1.00 -7.20
C MET A 1 25.78 -0.02 -6.38
N SER A 2 25.15 0.93 -5.67
CA SER A 2 25.87 2.04 -4.99
C SER A 2 26.71 1.54 -3.80
N SER A 3 27.86 2.17 -3.53
CA SER A 3 28.73 1.84 -2.39
C SER A 3 28.03 2.02 -1.04
N GLU A 4 27.11 2.97 -0.95
CA GLU A 4 26.28 3.25 0.22
C GLU A 4 25.33 2.08 0.52
N ILE A 5 24.75 1.46 -0.52
CA ILE A 5 23.86 0.29 -0.37
C ILE A 5 24.63 -0.90 0.20
N GLN A 6 25.87 -1.11 -0.23
CA GLN A 6 26.73 -2.17 0.29
C GLN A 6 27.12 -1.96 1.76
N GLN A 7 27.30 -0.70 2.19
CA GLN A 7 27.58 -0.40 3.59
C GLN A 7 26.34 -0.55 4.47
N LEU A 8 25.19 -0.03 4.03
CA LEU A 8 23.93 -0.17 4.76
C LEU A 8 23.54 -1.64 4.94
N ALA A 9 23.70 -2.47 3.90
CA ALA A 9 23.42 -3.90 3.97
C ALA A 9 24.27 -4.65 5.02
N LYS A 10 25.45 -4.13 5.39
CA LYS A 10 26.32 -4.71 6.42
C LYS A 10 26.03 -4.16 7.82
N ILE A 11 25.70 -2.88 7.92
CA ILE A 11 25.52 -2.19 9.20
C ILE A 11 24.12 -2.45 9.78
N LEU A 12 23.07 -2.47 8.94
CA LEU A 12 21.69 -2.65 9.41
C LEU A 12 21.47 -3.94 10.21
N PRO A 13 21.88 -5.14 9.72
CA PRO A 13 21.63 -6.38 10.45
C PRO A 13 22.31 -6.37 11.83
N THR A 14 23.55 -5.89 11.88
CA THR A 14 24.34 -5.80 13.12
C THR A 14 23.72 -4.81 14.11
N TYR A 15 23.22 -3.66 13.63
CA TYR A 15 22.56 -2.67 14.47
C TYR A 15 21.22 -3.18 15.04
N LEU A 16 20.43 -3.87 14.23
CA LEU A 16 19.14 -4.45 14.65
C LEU A 16 19.31 -5.59 15.66
N ASP A 17 20.39 -6.37 15.52
CA ASP A 17 20.76 -7.42 16.48
C ASP A 17 21.20 -6.83 17.83
N MET A 18 22.13 -5.87 17.81
CA MET A 18 22.63 -5.20 19.03
C MET A 18 21.59 -4.36 19.76
N SER A 19 20.64 -3.78 19.04
CA SER A 19 19.57 -2.96 19.63
C SER A 19 18.50 -3.77 20.35
N VAL A 20 18.64 -5.11 20.42
CA VAL A 20 17.66 -6.02 21.06
C VAL A 20 16.27 -5.93 20.38
N PHE A 21 16.20 -5.24 19.24
CA PHE A 21 14.97 -5.02 18.46
C PHE A 21 14.34 -6.35 18.03
N LEU A 22 15.18 -7.36 17.76
CA LEU A 22 14.76 -8.71 17.39
C LEU A 22 14.57 -9.66 18.58
N ASP A 23 14.95 -9.28 19.79
CA ASP A 23 14.85 -10.14 20.99
C ASP A 23 13.45 -10.04 21.62
N GLN A 24 12.77 -8.90 21.44
CA GLN A 24 11.37 -8.71 21.82
C GLN A 24 10.40 -9.34 20.80
N LYS A 25 10.71 -10.55 20.33
CA LYS A 25 9.90 -11.35 19.39
C LYS A 25 8.55 -11.78 19.96
N VAL A 26 8.29 -11.65 21.25
CA VAL A 26 6.99 -12.02 21.86
C VAL A 26 5.81 -11.27 21.22
N ARG A 27 6.01 -10.04 20.72
CA ARG A 27 4.96 -9.29 20.00
C ARG A 27 4.87 -9.60 18.50
N THR A 28 5.91 -10.18 17.91
CA THR A 28 5.99 -10.48 16.47
C THR A 28 5.80 -11.96 16.17
N ASP A 29 5.93 -12.81 17.19
CA ASP A 29 5.61 -14.22 17.14
C ASP A 29 4.10 -14.39 17.29
N TRP A 30 3.43 -14.19 16.15
CA TRP A 30 1.99 -14.40 15.98
C TRP A 30 1.54 -15.80 16.43
N SER A 31 2.44 -16.79 16.54
CA SER A 31 2.11 -18.14 17.02
C SER A 31 1.82 -18.18 18.53
N THR A 32 2.36 -17.23 19.30
CA THR A 32 2.10 -17.08 20.74
C THR A 32 0.80 -16.34 21.04
N ILE A 33 0.18 -15.70 20.03
CA ILE A 33 -1.07 -14.96 20.19
C ILE A 33 -2.25 -15.91 19.90
N GLU A 34 -2.94 -16.34 20.95
CA GLU A 34 -4.03 -17.34 20.90
C GLU A 34 -5.10 -17.02 19.84
N ALA A 35 -5.44 -15.73 19.67
CA ALA A 35 -6.41 -15.26 18.68
C ALA A 35 -5.99 -15.47 17.21
N TYR A 36 -4.69 -15.60 16.92
CA TYR A 36 -4.14 -15.75 15.57
C TYR A 36 -3.61 -17.17 15.29
N ARG A 37 -3.51 -18.04 16.30
CA ARG A 37 -2.96 -19.40 16.19
C ARG A 37 -3.66 -20.26 15.13
N HIS A 38 -4.98 -20.12 14.97
CA HIS A 38 -5.75 -20.84 13.95
C HIS A 38 -5.65 -20.22 12.55
N LYS A 39 -5.26 -18.95 12.43
CA LYS A 39 -5.14 -18.23 11.15
C LYS A 39 -3.84 -18.58 10.40
N MET A 40 -2.80 -19.02 11.12
CA MET A 40 -1.55 -19.50 10.50
C MET A 40 -1.73 -20.74 9.61
N GLY A 41 -2.73 -21.58 9.88
CA GLY A 41 -3.01 -22.77 9.08
C GLY A 41 -3.75 -22.50 7.77
N ASN A 42 -4.11 -21.24 7.50
CA ASN A 42 -4.87 -20.84 6.32
C ASN A 42 -4.23 -19.60 5.68
N PRO A 43 -2.96 -19.70 5.22
CA PRO A 43 -2.30 -18.57 4.56
C PRO A 43 -3.03 -18.23 3.26
N PHE A 44 -3.20 -16.94 3.00
CA PHE A 44 -3.62 -16.49 1.67
C PHE A 44 -2.50 -16.78 0.66
N ASP A 45 -2.87 -17.13 -0.56
CA ASP A 45 -1.91 -17.22 -1.65
C ASP A 45 -1.34 -15.83 -1.95
N ILE A 46 -0.02 -15.69 -1.80
CA ILE A 46 0.70 -14.46 -2.14
C ILE A 46 1.24 -14.61 -3.56
N GLN A 47 0.78 -13.74 -4.46
CA GLN A 47 1.28 -13.68 -5.83
C GLN A 47 2.20 -12.47 -6.00
N TYR A 48 3.44 -12.72 -6.45
CA TYR A 48 4.34 -11.68 -6.90
C TYR A 48 4.09 -11.42 -8.38
N VAL A 49 3.82 -10.17 -8.72
CA VAL A 49 3.64 -9.72 -10.10
C VAL A 49 4.89 -8.98 -10.54
N GLU A 50 5.60 -9.53 -11.53
CA GLU A 50 6.83 -8.96 -12.09
C GLU A 50 6.55 -8.31 -13.45
N GLY A 51 7.44 -7.44 -13.91
CA GLY A 51 7.37 -6.82 -15.23
C GLY A 51 6.30 -5.74 -15.38
N ILE A 52 5.62 -5.37 -14.29
CA ILE A 52 4.74 -4.20 -14.27
C ILE A 52 5.58 -2.93 -14.17
N SER A 53 5.07 -1.85 -14.76
CA SER A 53 5.75 -0.56 -14.67
C SER A 53 5.93 -0.13 -13.21
N GLN A 54 6.97 0.63 -12.91
CA GLN A 54 7.17 1.18 -11.57
C GLN A 54 7.32 2.68 -11.68
N GLN A 55 6.96 3.39 -10.61
CA GLN A 55 7.23 4.81 -10.54
C GLN A 55 8.75 5.05 -10.62
N THR A 56 9.15 6.15 -11.24
CA THR A 56 10.54 6.58 -11.25
C THR A 56 11.01 6.99 -9.86
N ILE A 57 12.30 6.77 -9.57
CA ILE A 57 12.89 7.20 -8.31
C ILE A 57 12.73 8.71 -8.13
N GLY A 58 12.29 9.14 -6.95
CA GLY A 58 11.98 10.54 -6.65
C GLY A 58 10.60 11.03 -7.08
N SER A 59 9.77 10.18 -7.71
CA SER A 59 8.36 10.50 -7.96
C SER A 59 7.54 10.45 -6.65
N LEU A 60 6.56 11.34 -6.54
CA LEU A 60 5.58 11.41 -5.45
C LEU A 60 4.24 10.73 -5.81
N ASP A 61 4.21 9.94 -6.89
CA ASP A 61 2.99 9.36 -7.45
C ASP A 61 2.65 7.97 -6.89
N CYS A 62 3.23 7.58 -5.75
CA CYS A 62 3.10 6.21 -5.23
C CYS A 62 1.66 5.80 -4.96
N GLY A 63 0.86 6.73 -4.43
CA GLY A 63 -0.57 6.52 -4.23
C GLY A 63 -1.32 6.28 -5.54
N LEU A 64 -0.88 6.91 -6.64
CA LEU A 64 -1.47 6.77 -7.96
C LEU A 64 -1.24 5.37 -8.54
N PHE A 65 0.00 4.88 -8.44
CA PHE A 65 0.37 3.54 -8.88
C PHE A 65 -0.39 2.47 -8.08
N VAL A 66 -0.45 2.61 -6.76
CA VAL A 66 -1.19 1.67 -5.89
C VAL A 66 -2.68 1.65 -6.22
N ALA A 67 -3.30 2.83 -6.37
CA ALA A 67 -4.72 2.93 -6.71
C ALA A 67 -5.02 2.33 -8.09
N ALA A 68 -4.18 2.61 -9.08
CA ALA A 68 -4.32 2.06 -10.42
C ALA A 68 -4.18 0.53 -10.41
N TYR A 69 -3.18 -0.03 -9.74
CA TYR A 69 -3.02 -1.48 -9.68
C TYR A 69 -4.14 -2.17 -8.93
N ALA A 70 -4.62 -1.59 -7.83
CA ALA A 70 -5.80 -2.10 -7.15
C ALA A 70 -7.02 -2.12 -8.08
N GLU A 71 -7.22 -1.09 -8.91
CA GLU A 71 -8.30 -1.02 -9.90
C GLU A 71 -8.16 -2.12 -10.96
N TYR A 72 -6.99 -2.24 -11.61
CA TYR A 72 -6.73 -3.29 -12.61
C TYR A 72 -6.99 -4.69 -12.04
N PHE A 73 -6.45 -4.99 -10.85
CA PHE A 73 -6.64 -6.30 -10.22
C PHE A 73 -8.09 -6.54 -9.79
N SER A 74 -8.80 -5.52 -9.34
CA SER A 74 -10.22 -5.64 -8.98
C SER A 74 -11.08 -5.95 -10.21
N ASP A 75 -10.71 -5.41 -11.37
CA ASP A 75 -11.39 -5.66 -12.64
C ASP A 75 -10.92 -6.96 -13.33
N GLY A 76 -9.98 -7.70 -12.73
CA GLY A 76 -9.38 -8.90 -13.31
C GLY A 76 -8.52 -8.62 -14.55
N LEU A 77 -8.08 -7.38 -14.74
CA LEU A 77 -7.27 -6.93 -15.85
C LEU A 77 -5.77 -7.11 -15.58
N GLN A 78 -5.01 -7.40 -16.63
CA GLN A 78 -3.55 -7.43 -16.55
C GLN A 78 -3.01 -5.99 -16.46
N VAL A 79 -2.10 -5.77 -15.52
CA VAL A 79 -1.42 -4.48 -15.38
C VAL A 79 -0.47 -4.25 -16.57
N PRO A 80 -0.54 -3.08 -17.22
CA PRO A 80 0.33 -2.75 -18.35
C PRO A 80 1.81 -2.64 -17.94
N ASN A 81 2.69 -3.14 -18.82
CA ASN A 81 4.15 -3.07 -18.67
C ASN A 81 4.77 -1.82 -19.31
N ASN A 82 4.03 -1.11 -20.17
CA ASN A 82 4.49 0.04 -20.96
C ASN A 82 4.46 1.38 -20.20
N GLY A 83 4.21 1.37 -18.89
CA GLY A 83 4.06 2.57 -18.07
C GLY A 83 2.61 3.01 -17.92
N LEU A 84 2.29 3.57 -16.75
CA LEU A 84 1.03 4.27 -16.53
C LEU A 84 1.12 5.71 -17.01
N ASP A 85 0.07 6.21 -17.67
CA ASP A 85 -0.08 7.65 -17.92
C ASP A 85 -0.48 8.34 -16.61
N VAL A 86 0.54 8.75 -15.85
CA VAL A 86 0.41 9.45 -14.57
C VAL A 86 -0.43 10.72 -14.72
N GLY A 87 -0.27 11.46 -15.82
CA GLY A 87 -1.01 12.69 -16.07
C GLY A 87 -2.51 12.44 -16.25
N LEU A 88 -2.87 11.38 -16.98
CA LEU A 88 -4.26 10.96 -17.16
C LEU A 88 -4.86 10.44 -15.85
N LEU A 89 -4.13 9.59 -15.12
CA LEU A 89 -4.59 9.04 -13.84
C LEU A 89 -4.81 10.14 -12.80
N HIS A 90 -3.94 11.14 -12.72
CA HIS A 90 -4.13 12.30 -11.85
C HIS A 90 -5.43 13.03 -12.14
N LYS A 91 -5.70 13.35 -13.42
CA LYS A 91 -6.94 14.02 -13.82
C LYS A 91 -8.16 13.19 -13.46
N ARG A 92 -8.11 11.87 -13.70
CA ARG A 92 -9.21 10.95 -13.41
C ARG A 92 -9.50 10.88 -11.91
N TYR A 93 -8.50 10.58 -11.09
CA TYR A 93 -8.72 10.42 -9.65
C TYR A 93 -9.02 11.75 -8.96
N ALA A 94 -8.45 12.88 -9.40
CA ALA A 94 -8.85 14.20 -8.91
C ALA A 94 -10.33 14.49 -9.19
N ALA A 95 -10.81 14.19 -10.41
CA ALA A 95 -12.22 14.37 -10.75
C ALA A 95 -13.14 13.44 -9.94
N LEU A 96 -12.73 12.19 -9.70
CA LEU A 96 -13.48 11.24 -8.86
C LEU A 96 -13.54 11.70 -7.40
N LEU A 97 -12.41 12.12 -6.83
CA LEU A 97 -12.33 12.65 -5.47
C LEU A 97 -13.16 13.91 -5.31
N TRP A 98 -13.13 14.82 -6.29
CA TRP A 98 -13.96 16.02 -6.30
C TRP A 98 -15.44 15.67 -6.25
N LYS A 99 -15.91 14.81 -7.16
CA LYS A 99 -17.32 14.36 -7.20
C LYS A 99 -17.74 13.68 -5.89
N TYR A 100 -16.87 12.85 -5.32
CA TYR A 100 -17.14 12.22 -4.02
C TYR A 100 -17.27 13.27 -2.91
N GLY A 101 -16.41 14.28 -2.90
CA GLY A 101 -16.48 15.40 -1.97
C GLY A 101 -17.80 16.16 -2.05
N GLU A 102 -18.27 16.48 -3.27
CA GLU A 102 -19.56 17.13 -3.50
C GLU A 102 -20.73 16.31 -2.95
N VAL A 103 -20.79 15.01 -3.29
CA VAL A 103 -21.85 14.10 -2.82
C VAL A 103 -21.81 13.97 -1.30
N LYS A 104 -20.62 13.88 -0.70
CA LYS A 104 -20.46 13.76 0.76
C LYS A 104 -20.94 15.03 1.46
N ALA A 105 -20.59 16.20 0.93
CA ALA A 105 -21.05 17.49 1.47
C ALA A 105 -22.57 17.63 1.40
N GLN A 106 -23.20 17.31 0.26
CA GLN A 106 -24.66 17.33 0.12
C GLN A 106 -25.36 16.39 1.12
N LYS A 107 -24.83 15.18 1.31
CA LYS A 107 -25.38 14.21 2.27
C LYS A 107 -25.22 14.66 3.73
N SER A 108 -24.14 15.35 4.10
CA SER A 108 -24.00 15.91 5.45
C SER A 108 -25.00 17.03 5.70
N TYR A 109 -25.18 17.96 4.76
CA TYR A 109 -26.20 19.02 4.89
C TYR A 109 -27.62 18.45 5.01
N ALA A 110 -27.95 17.38 4.28
CA ALA A 110 -29.25 16.74 4.38
C ALA A 110 -29.49 16.03 5.73
N ARG A 111 -28.43 15.65 6.45
CA ARG A 111 -28.50 14.97 7.75
C ARG A 111 -28.75 15.96 8.90
N ASP A 112 -28.24 17.19 8.77
CA ASP A 112 -28.42 18.26 9.77
C ASP A 112 -29.83 18.88 9.74
N ILE A 113 -30.60 18.68 8.66
CA ILE A 113 -31.97 19.21 8.50
C ILE A 113 -33.03 18.34 9.23
N LYS A 114 -32.65 17.17 9.77
CA LYS A 114 -33.53 16.34 10.59
C LYS A 114 -33.04 16.27 12.04
N ASN A 115 -33.30 17.32 12.80
CA ASN A 115 -33.49 17.23 14.25
C ASN A 115 -34.53 18.29 14.69
N PRO A 116 -35.61 17.90 15.40
CA PRO A 116 -36.39 18.81 16.25
C PRO A 116 -35.57 19.30 17.44
#